data_AF-X1HZR2-F1
#
_entry.id   AF-X1HZR2-F1
#
_cell.length_a   1.000
_cell.length_b   1.000
_cell.length_c   1.000
_cell.angle_alpha   90.00
_cell.angle_beta   90.00
_cell.angle_gamma   90.00
#
_symmetry.space_group_name_H-M   'P 1'
#
loop_
_entity.id
_entity.type
_entity.pdbx_description
1 polymer ?
#
loop_
_entity_poly.entity_id
_entity_poly.type
_entity_poly.pdbx_seq_one_letter_code
_entity_poly.pdbx_strand_id
1 'polypeptide(L)' 'LSDELKTAHPEIEWHRIAAFRNVLVHDYLGVDVERIWDITQRDVPELKRAVLVMLEE' A
#
# COMPACT_ATOMS: atom_id res chain seq x y z
N LEU A 1 -11.01 -4.95 0.43
CA LEU A 1 -10.72 -5.32 1.82
C LEU A 1 -11.88 -4.86 2.67
N SER A 2 -12.38 -5.74 3.56
CA SER A 2 -13.45 -5.37 4.48
C SER A 2 -12.97 -4.35 5.50
N ASP A 3 -13.89 -3.61 6.11
CA ASP A 3 -13.52 -2.59 7.09
C ASP A 3 -13.13 -3.21 8.42
N GLU A 4 -13.64 -4.41 8.74
CA GLU A 4 -13.19 -5.21 9.88
C GLU A 4 -11.70 -5.54 9.78
N LEU A 5 -11.23 -5.99 8.60
CA LEU A 5 -9.82 -6.32 8.40
C LEU A 5 -8.93 -5.08 8.53
N LYS A 6 -9.33 -3.97 7.90
CA LYS A 6 -8.55 -2.72 7.98
C LYS A 6 -8.49 -2.18 9.41
N THR A 7 -9.58 -2.34 10.17
CA THR A 7 -9.66 -1.90 11.57
C THR A 7 -8.86 -2.80 12.50
N ALA A 8 -8.77 -4.10 12.19
CA ALA A 8 -7.93 -5.05 12.93
C ALA A 8 -6.43 -4.79 12.77
N HIS A 9 -6.02 -4.17 11.65
CA HIS A 9 -4.63 -3.88 11.33
C HIS A 9 -4.40 -2.36 11.09
N PRO A 10 -4.54 -1.51 12.13
CA PRO A 10 -4.40 -0.06 12.01
C PRO A 10 -2.95 0.39 11.78
N GLU A 11 -1.96 -0.48 12.02
CA GLU A 11 -0.55 -0.25 11.71
C GLU A 11 -0.27 -0.12 10.21
N ILE A 12 -1.19 -0.60 9.36
CA ILE A 12 -1.11 -0.43 7.92
C ILE A 12 -1.85 0.85 7.50
N GLU A 13 -1.14 1.73 6.80
CA GLU A 13 -1.65 2.97 6.23
C GLU A 13 -2.53 2.72 4.99
N TRP A 14 -3.69 2.05 5.17
CA TRP A 14 -4.59 1.62 4.09
C TRP A 14 -5.02 2.75 3.16
N HIS A 15 -5.30 3.92 3.73
CA HIS A 15 -5.70 5.09 2.97
C HIS A 15 -4.58 5.54 2.02
N ARG A 16 -3.33 5.56 2.50
CA ARG A 16 -2.17 5.96 1.71
C ARG A 16 -1.92 4.99 0.56
N ILE A 17 -2.09 3.68 0.78
CA ILE A 17 -1.97 2.65 -0.26
C ILE A 17 -3.03 2.86 -1.35
N ALA A 18 -4.29 3.05 -0.95
CA ALA A 18 -5.38 3.29 -1.89
C ALA A 18 -5.19 4.59 -2.68
N ALA A 19 -4.78 5.67 -2.01
CA ALA A 19 -4.48 6.95 -2.64
C ALA A 19 -3.35 6.83 -3.66
N PHE A 20 -2.26 6.13 -3.32
CA PHE A 20 -1.15 5.89 -4.25
C PHE A 20 -1.61 5.12 -5.49
N ARG A 21 -2.39 4.04 -5.33
CA ARG A 21 -2.99 3.31 -6.46
C ARG A 21 -3.87 4.22 -7.33
N ASN A 22 -4.62 5.14 -6.73
CA ASN A 22 -5.45 6.07 -7.50
C ASN A 22 -4.60 7.03 -8.34
N VAL A 23 -3.49 7.53 -7.80
CA VAL A 23 -2.53 8.34 -8.58
C VAL A 23 -2.00 7.53 -9.77
N LEU A 24 -1.55 6.29 -9.55
CA LEU A 24 -0.99 5.45 -10.61
C LEU A 24 -1.98 5.12 -11.73
N VAL A 25 -3.25 4.87 -11.41
CA VAL A 25 -4.25 4.44 -12.39
C VAL A 25 -4.86 5.61 -13.15
N HIS A 26 -5.00 6.76 -12.50
CA HIS A 26 -5.68 7.92 -13.09
C HIS A 26 -4.72 8.96 -13.64
N ASP A 27 -3.41 8.80 -13.42
CA ASP A 27 -2.34 9.68 -13.92
C ASP A 27 -2.62 11.17 -13.68
N TYR A 28 -3.25 11.49 -12.53
CA TYR A 28 -3.85 12.80 -12.27
C TYR A 28 -2.87 13.98 -12.45
N LEU A 29 -1.56 13.74 -12.33
CA LEU A 29 -0.50 14.76 -12.37
C LEU A 29 0.79 14.26 -13.06
N GLY A 30 0.75 13.13 -13.77
CA GLY A 30 1.97 12.42 -14.16
C GLY A 30 2.53 11.53 -13.05
N VAL A 31 3.25 10.46 -13.44
CA VAL A 31 3.90 9.54 -12.51
C VAL A 31 5.38 9.90 -12.29
N ASP A 32 5.77 10.05 -11.02
CA ASP A 32 7.17 10.18 -10.62
C ASP A 32 7.80 8.79 -10.49
N VAL A 33 8.58 8.39 -11.49
CA VAL A 33 9.17 7.05 -11.59
C VAL A 33 10.23 6.80 -10.50
N GLU A 34 10.97 7.82 -10.09
CA GLU A 34 11.95 7.68 -8.99
C GLU A 34 11.22 7.42 -7.67
N ARG A 35 10.14 8.16 -7.42
CA ARG A 35 9.29 7.93 -6.25
C ARG A 35 8.64 6.55 -6.26
N ILE A 36 8.17 6.08 -7.42
CA ILE A 36 7.63 4.72 -7.57
C ILE A 36 8.69 3.69 -7.24
N TRP A 37 9.90 3.85 -7.79
CA TRP A 37 11.02 2.96 -7.50
C TRP A 37 11.28 2.88 -6.00
N ASP A 38 11.41 4.01 -5.31
CA ASP A 38 11.62 4.02 -3.86
C ASP A 38 10.51 3.29 -3.08
N ILE A 39 9.25 3.51 -3.46
CA ILE A 39 8.11 2.82 -2.84
C ILE A 39 8.21 1.31 -3.03
N THR A 40 8.59 0.85 -4.23
CA THR A 40 8.75 -0.59 -4.52
C THR A 40 9.88 -1.23 -3.72
N GLN A 41 10.95 -0.47 -3.42
CA GLN A 41 12.10 -0.99 -2.70
C GLN A 41 11.92 -0.93 -1.17
N ARG A 42 11.11 0.01 -0.66
CA ARG A 42 11.02 0.31 0.78
C ARG A 42 9.68 -0.08 1.39
N ASP A 43 8.58 0.42 0.83
CA ASP A 43 7.25 0.26 1.42
C ASP A 43 6.60 -1.09 1.03
N VAL A 44 6.73 -1.50 -0.23
CA VAL A 44 6.10 -2.74 -0.73
C VAL A 44 6.62 -4.00 -0.01
N PRO A 45 7.93 -4.17 0.27
CA PRO A 45 8.41 -5.34 1.01
C PRO A 45 7.87 -5.40 2.43
N GLU A 46 7.69 -4.25 3.09
CA GLU A 46 7.09 -4.17 4.43
C GLU A 46 5.62 -4.58 4.39
N LEU A 47 4.85 -4.01 3.47
CA LEU A 47 3.45 -4.40 3.26
C LEU A 47 3.30 -5.89 2.95
N LYS A 48 4.19 -6.45 2.12
CA LYS A 48 4.19 -7.89 1.82
C LYS A 48 4.39 -8.73 3.07
N ARG A 49 5.33 -8.37 3.95
CA ARG A 49 5.55 -9.08 5.21
C ARG A 49 4.31 -9.04 6.09
N ALA A 50 3.69 -7.87 6.23
CA ALA A 50 2.47 -7.73 7.02
C ALA A 50 1.33 -8.62 6.47
N VAL A 51 1.13 -8.62 5.15
CA VAL A 51 0.13 -9.49 4.50
C VAL A 51 0.43 -10.98 4.71
N LEU A 52 1.70 -11.40 4.66
CA LEU A 52 2.05 -12.80 4.92
C LEU A 52 1.75 -13.20 6.36
N VAL A 53 2.04 -12.34 7.33
CA VAL A 53 1.66 -12.57 8.74
C VAL A 53 0.14 -12.74 8.88
N MET A 54 -0.64 -11.85 8.26
CA MET A 54 -2.11 -11.92 8.29
C MET A 54 -2.69 -13.20 7.67
N LEU A 55 -1.97 -13.85 6.75
CA LEU A 55 -2.42 -15.10 6.12
C LEU A 55 -2.10 -16.33 6.99
N GLU A 56 -1.21 -16.19 7.96
CA GLU A 56 -0.84 -17.24 8.93
C GLU A 56 -1.66 -17.17 10.23
N GLU A 57 -2.46 -16.11 10.40
CA GLU A 57 -3.45 -15.92 11.48
C GLU A 57 -4.78 -16.64 11.18
#